data_AF-A0AAV8X6H0-F1
#
_entry.id   AF-A0AAV8X6H0-F1
#
_cell.length_a   1.000
_cell.length_b   1.000
_cell.length_c   1.000
_cell.angle_alpha   90.00
_cell.angle_beta   90.00
_cell.angle_gamma   90.00
#
_symmetry.space_group_name_H-M   'P 1'
#
loop_
_entity.id
_entity.type
_entity.pdbx_description
1 polymer ?
#
loop_
_entity_poly.entity_id
_entity_poly.type
_entity_poly.pdbx_seq_one_letter_code
_entity_poly.pdbx_strand_id
1 'polypeptide(L)'
;MLEEDRLRDDEYEKQYYGFSSTELYEDFKEQTSQAVKMALTEIETALEAAKYDKVLREQKIAEFYAAYMESAKIPLHKFKNEARKIFAIPKNVVLEEDQHKIEHFSDEDIIKLKTEVTELEKELLRNLPKSIEVDENHKKVMDFYEDHVQYYFSNENETETPHLKGIESDFIKTTDDYFK
;
A
#
# COMPACT_ATOMS: atom_id res chain seq x y z
N MET A 1 12.02 28.49 8.42
CA MET A 1 11.94 27.01 8.43
C MET A 1 12.82 26.54 7.31
N LEU A 2 13.77 25.65 7.61
CA LEU A 2 14.53 24.97 6.57
C LEU A 2 13.56 24.11 5.76
N GLU A 3 13.81 23.94 4.47
CA GLU A 3 12.95 23.16 3.58
C GLU A 3 12.80 21.71 4.08
N GLU A 4 13.85 21.17 4.67
CA GLU A 4 13.88 19.86 5.33
C GLU A 4 12.96 19.75 6.55
N ASP A 5 12.80 20.80 7.34
CA ASP A 5 11.88 20.80 8.48
C ASP A 5 10.44 20.66 7.99
N ARG A 6 10.12 21.34 6.87
CA ARG A 6 8.77 21.31 6.32
C ARG A 6 8.44 19.95 5.71
N LEU A 7 9.39 19.32 5.02
CA LEU A 7 9.21 17.99 4.46
C LEU A 7 8.91 16.96 5.56
N ARG A 8 9.63 17.03 6.69
CA ARG A 8 9.35 16.16 7.84
C ARG A 8 7.97 16.40 8.45
N ASP A 9 7.59 17.66 8.62
CA ASP A 9 6.25 17.98 9.13
C ASP A 9 5.15 17.49 8.15
N ASP A 10 5.35 17.65 6.83
CA ASP A 10 4.43 17.16 5.80
C ASP A 10 4.30 15.63 5.81
N GLU A 11 5.40 14.90 5.99
CA GLU A 11 5.39 13.44 6.13
C GLU A 11 4.62 12.99 7.36
N TYR A 12 4.80 13.69 8.49
CA TYR A 12 4.09 13.38 9.73
C TYR A 12 2.59 13.65 9.62
N GLU A 13 2.22 14.78 9.01
CA GLU A 13 0.83 15.11 8.69
C GLU A 13 0.19 14.06 7.79
N LYS A 14 0.92 13.56 6.78
CA LYS A 14 0.44 12.52 5.87
C LYS A 14 0.18 11.19 6.56
N GLN A 15 1.04 10.80 7.50
CA GLN A 15 0.83 9.57 8.28
C GLN A 15 -0.49 9.62 9.04
N TYR A 16 -0.78 10.76 9.67
CA TYR A 16 -1.98 10.89 10.49
C TYR A 16 -3.26 11.20 9.70
N TYR A 17 -3.22 12.10 8.72
CA TYR A 17 -4.40 12.58 7.99
C TYR A 17 -4.57 11.96 6.59
N GLY A 18 -3.55 11.32 6.04
CA GLY A 18 -3.51 10.85 4.66
C GLY A 18 -3.22 11.94 3.61
N PHE A 19 -3.04 13.19 4.04
CA PHE A 19 -2.66 14.33 3.21
C PHE A 19 -1.86 15.34 4.04
N SER A 20 -1.12 16.23 3.38
CA SER A 20 -0.38 17.30 4.06
C SER A 20 -1.04 18.68 3.93
N SER A 21 -0.79 19.57 4.88
CA SER A 21 -1.25 20.96 4.79
C SER A 21 -0.67 21.71 3.59
N THR A 22 0.50 21.31 3.09
CA THR A 22 1.07 21.82 1.84
C THR A 22 0.28 21.35 0.63
N GLU A 23 -0.11 20.07 0.57
CA GLU A 23 -0.96 19.53 -0.52
C GLU A 23 -2.32 20.22 -0.54
N LEU A 24 -2.98 20.34 0.61
CA LEU A 24 -4.24 21.07 0.74
C LEU A 24 -4.14 22.51 0.22
N TYR A 25 -3.03 23.19 0.50
CA TYR A 25 -2.79 24.55 0.00
C TYR A 25 -2.63 24.60 -1.52
N GLU A 26 -1.85 23.70 -2.12
CA GLU A 26 -1.66 23.68 -3.57
C GLU A 26 -2.96 23.32 -4.28
N ASP A 27 -3.73 22.35 -3.77
CA ASP A 27 -5.06 22.00 -4.30
C ASP A 27 -6.01 23.20 -4.23
N PHE A 28 -6.07 23.89 -3.10
CA PHE A 28 -6.93 25.06 -2.94
C PHE A 28 -6.53 26.21 -3.88
N LYS A 29 -5.23 26.43 -4.07
CA LYS A 29 -4.69 27.42 -5.01
C LYS A 29 -5.02 27.06 -6.46
N GLU A 30 -4.93 25.78 -6.83
CA GLU A 30 -5.34 25.31 -8.14
C GLU A 30 -6.83 25.53 -8.38
N GLN A 31 -7.67 25.11 -7.42
CA GLN A 31 -9.12 25.31 -7.47
C GLN A 31 -9.49 26.79 -7.58
N THR A 32 -8.78 27.67 -6.88
CA THR A 32 -8.96 29.12 -7.00
C THR A 32 -8.66 29.60 -8.42
N SER A 33 -7.55 29.15 -9.01
CA SER A 33 -7.19 29.47 -10.41
C SER A 33 -8.24 28.95 -11.40
N GLN A 34 -8.75 27.73 -11.21
CA GLN A 34 -9.79 27.14 -12.05
C GLN A 34 -11.10 27.93 -11.94
N ALA A 35 -11.52 28.30 -10.72
CA ALA A 35 -12.73 29.09 -10.50
C ALA A 35 -12.65 30.47 -11.19
N VAL A 36 -11.50 31.14 -11.11
CA VAL A 36 -11.28 32.42 -11.82
C VAL A 36 -11.35 32.22 -13.33
N LYS A 37 -10.72 31.17 -13.87
CA LYS A 37 -10.79 30.87 -15.31
C LYS A 37 -12.23 30.64 -15.78
N MET A 38 -13.00 29.84 -15.04
CA MET A 38 -14.41 29.58 -15.38
C MET A 38 -15.23 30.87 -15.41
N ALA A 39 -15.09 31.73 -14.40
CA ALA A 39 -15.78 33.02 -14.35
C ALA A 39 -15.37 33.93 -15.52
N LEU A 40 -14.09 33.91 -15.92
CA LEU A 40 -13.62 34.67 -17.08
C LEU A 40 -14.13 34.10 -18.40
N THR A 41 -14.34 32.79 -18.52
CA THR A 41 -14.95 32.17 -19.71
C THR A 41 -16.39 32.64 -19.90
N GLU A 42 -17.16 32.81 -18.82
CA GLU A 42 -18.51 33.40 -18.90
C GLU A 42 -18.48 34.85 -19.41
N ILE A 43 -17.51 35.64 -18.97
CA ILE A 43 -17.31 37.01 -19.47
C ILE A 43 -16.87 36.98 -20.94
N GLU A 44 -15.97 36.08 -21.30
CA GLU A 44 -15.47 35.95 -22.67
C GLU A 44 -16.59 35.61 -23.65
N THR A 45 -17.45 34.65 -23.30
CA THR A 45 -18.62 34.26 -24.10
C THR A 45 -19.63 35.39 -24.24
N ALA A 46 -19.87 36.18 -23.18
CA ALA A 46 -20.72 37.37 -23.25
C ALA A 46 -20.15 38.46 -24.18
N LEU A 47 -18.82 38.69 -24.13
CA LEU A 47 -18.14 39.64 -25.02
C LEU A 47 -18.13 39.16 -26.48
N GLU A 48 -18.01 37.85 -26.70
CA GLU A 48 -18.13 37.25 -28.03
C GLU A 48 -19.53 37.45 -28.63
N ALA A 49 -20.59 37.23 -27.84
CA ALA A 49 -21.97 37.49 -28.26
C ALA A 49 -22.22 38.97 -28.61
N ALA A 50 -21.52 39.89 -27.93
CA ALA A 50 -21.54 41.32 -28.21
C ALA A 50 -20.71 41.74 -29.43
N LYS A 51 -20.06 40.79 -30.13
CA LYS A 51 -19.18 41.02 -31.29
C LYS A 51 -18.00 41.96 -30.98
N TYR A 52 -17.47 41.91 -29.76
CA TYR A 52 -16.23 42.62 -29.42
C TYR A 52 -15.04 42.06 -30.21
N ASP A 53 -14.05 42.92 -30.47
CA ASP A 53 -12.83 42.53 -31.15
C ASP A 53 -12.12 41.37 -30.41
N LYS A 54 -11.73 40.34 -31.16
CA LYS A 54 -11.17 39.10 -30.61
C LYS A 54 -9.84 39.35 -29.90
N VAL A 55 -8.96 40.14 -30.51
CA VAL A 55 -7.60 40.40 -29.97
C VAL A 55 -7.70 41.22 -28.69
N LEU A 56 -8.53 42.26 -28.69
CA LEU A 56 -8.78 43.07 -27.51
C LEU A 56 -9.42 42.26 -26.38
N ARG A 57 -10.36 41.36 -26.70
CA ARG A 57 -10.99 40.48 -25.71
C ARG A 57 -9.97 39.55 -25.04
N GLU A 58 -9.15 38.84 -25.81
CA GLU A 58 -8.13 37.94 -25.29
C GLU A 58 -7.14 38.68 -24.37
N GLN A 59 -6.70 39.88 -24.78
CA GLN A 59 -5.84 40.74 -23.96
C GLN A 59 -6.51 41.13 -22.64
N LYS A 60 -7.79 41.56 -22.67
CA LYS A 60 -8.51 41.98 -21.47
C LYS A 60 -8.81 40.82 -20.52
N ILE A 61 -9.15 39.64 -21.04
CA ILE A 61 -9.31 38.44 -20.22
C ILE A 61 -8.00 38.06 -19.52
N ALA A 62 -6.86 38.14 -20.22
CA ALA A 62 -5.56 37.88 -19.63
C ALA A 62 -5.18 38.92 -18.55
N GLU A 63 -5.45 40.21 -18.79
CA GLU A 63 -5.27 41.28 -17.80
C GLU A 63 -6.12 41.03 -16.54
N PHE A 64 -7.39 40.65 -16.71
CA PHE A 64 -8.27 40.34 -15.59
C PHE A 64 -7.80 39.12 -14.82
N TYR A 65 -7.40 38.05 -15.49
CA TYR A 65 -6.82 36.87 -14.84
C TYR A 65 -5.62 37.25 -13.97
N ALA A 66 -4.67 38.00 -14.53
CA ALA A 66 -3.50 38.45 -13.79
C ALA A 66 -3.87 39.30 -12.57
N ALA A 67 -4.80 40.25 -12.73
CA ALA A 67 -5.28 41.10 -11.63
C ALA A 67 -5.98 40.30 -10.52
N TYR A 68 -6.84 39.35 -10.88
CA TYR A 68 -7.51 38.49 -9.91
C TYR A 68 -6.53 37.60 -9.17
N MET A 69 -5.60 36.96 -9.88
CA MET A 69 -4.58 36.12 -9.24
C MET A 69 -3.65 36.94 -8.35
N GLU A 70 -3.31 38.18 -8.72
CA GLU A 70 -2.55 39.09 -7.85
C GLU A 70 -3.33 39.40 -6.57
N SER A 71 -4.61 39.73 -6.69
CA SER A 71 -5.48 40.00 -5.54
C SER A 71 -5.65 38.78 -4.63
N ALA A 72 -5.65 37.57 -5.21
CA ALA A 72 -5.80 36.31 -4.50
C ALA A 72 -4.54 35.91 -3.71
N LYS A 73 -3.35 36.47 -4.00
CA LYS A 73 -2.11 36.11 -3.30
C LYS A 73 -2.20 36.29 -1.79
N ILE A 74 -2.76 37.41 -1.33
CA ILE A 74 -2.87 37.73 0.10
C ILE A 74 -3.79 36.72 0.82
N PRO A 75 -5.04 36.49 0.38
CA PRO A 75 -5.91 35.50 1.02
C PRO A 75 -5.37 34.08 0.89
N LEU A 76 -4.76 33.70 -0.24
CA LEU A 76 -4.12 32.39 -0.39
C LEU A 76 -2.97 32.19 0.60
N HIS A 77 -2.14 33.22 0.82
CA HIS A 77 -1.09 33.17 1.81
C HIS A 77 -1.65 33.06 3.24
N LYS A 78 -2.74 33.78 3.53
CA LYS A 78 -3.43 33.64 4.83
C LYS A 78 -3.98 32.22 5.02
N PHE A 79 -4.63 31.67 4.01
CA PHE A 79 -5.12 30.28 4.02
C PHE A 79 -3.99 29.29 4.27
N LYS A 80 -2.86 29.42 3.57
CA LYS A 80 -1.67 28.59 3.77
C LYS A 80 -1.22 28.57 5.23
N ASN A 81 -1.17 29.74 5.85
CA ASN A 81 -0.71 29.88 7.23
C ASN A 81 -1.71 29.29 8.24
N GLU A 82 -3.01 29.46 8.00
CA GLU A 82 -4.05 28.88 8.87
C GLU A 82 -4.15 27.36 8.70
N ALA A 83 -4.11 26.84 7.47
CA ALA A 83 -4.06 25.40 7.21
C ALA A 83 -2.90 24.75 7.96
N ARG A 84 -1.70 25.35 7.89
CA ARG A 84 -0.55 24.87 8.65
C ARG A 84 -0.74 24.88 10.15
N LYS A 85 -1.42 25.87 10.72
CA LYS A 85 -1.68 25.91 12.17
C LYS A 85 -2.68 24.84 12.60
N ILE A 86 -3.70 24.59 11.78
CA ILE A 86 -4.78 23.66 12.08
C ILE A 86 -4.30 22.21 11.97
N PHE A 87 -3.54 21.92 10.91
CA PHE A 87 -3.10 20.56 10.61
C PHE A 87 -1.72 20.22 11.16
N ALA A 88 -0.96 21.19 11.69
CA ALA A 88 0.32 20.89 12.32
C ALA A 88 0.13 19.94 13.51
N ILE A 89 0.87 18.85 13.48
CA ILE A 89 0.96 17.93 14.60
C ILE A 89 1.96 18.52 15.60
N PRO A 90 1.57 18.73 16.87
CA PRO A 90 2.48 19.25 17.88
C PRO A 90 3.67 18.30 18.08
N LYS A 91 4.89 18.85 18.20
CA LYS A 91 6.13 18.07 18.34
C LYS A 91 6.19 17.19 19.61
N ASN A 92 5.34 17.48 20.58
CA ASN A 92 5.20 16.71 21.81
C ASN A 92 4.19 15.56 21.70
N VAL A 93 3.56 15.36 20.55
CA VAL A 93 2.62 14.27 20.28
C VAL A 93 3.33 13.21 19.46
N VAL A 94 3.30 11.98 19.96
CA VAL A 94 3.73 10.80 19.23
C VAL A 94 2.48 10.12 18.70
N LEU A 95 2.45 9.87 17.39
CA LEU A 95 1.37 9.14 16.74
C LEU A 95 1.31 7.69 17.24
N GLU A 96 0.12 7.07 17.20
CA GLU A 96 -0.07 5.68 17.63
C GLU A 96 0.87 4.72 16.90
N GLU A 97 1.08 4.97 15.61
CA GLU A 97 1.98 4.21 14.75
C GLU A 97 3.43 4.24 15.22
N ASP A 98 3.83 5.31 15.92
CA ASP A 98 5.18 5.53 16.43
C ASP A 98 5.34 5.17 17.91
N GLN A 99 4.30 4.66 18.57
CA GLN A 99 4.39 4.30 20.00
C GLN A 99 5.47 3.25 20.27
N HIS A 100 5.73 2.34 19.33
CA HIS A 100 6.81 1.35 19.40
C HIS A 100 8.22 1.97 19.39
N LYS A 101 8.35 3.24 18.96
CA LYS A 101 9.62 3.99 19.00
C LYS A 101 9.85 4.68 20.35
N ILE A 102 8.83 4.77 21.20
CA ILE A 102 8.92 5.39 22.53
C ILE A 102 9.73 4.50 23.48
N GLU A 103 9.52 3.18 23.41
CA GLU A 103 10.36 2.20 24.08
C GLU A 103 11.59 1.92 23.21
N HIS A 104 12.66 2.65 23.48
CA HIS A 104 13.96 2.37 22.88
C HIS A 104 14.50 1.05 23.44
N PHE A 105 14.36 -0.03 22.69
CA PHE A 105 15.15 -1.24 22.91
C PHE A 105 16.61 -0.93 22.61
N SER A 106 17.51 -1.26 23.54
CA SER A 106 18.93 -1.13 23.26
C SER A 106 19.35 -2.14 22.19
N ASP A 107 20.45 -1.86 21.49
CA ASP A 107 21.02 -2.83 20.54
C ASP A 107 21.33 -4.16 21.25
N GLU A 108 21.70 -4.11 22.52
CA GLU A 108 21.94 -5.28 23.37
C GLU A 108 20.66 -6.09 23.62
N ASP A 109 19.52 -5.42 23.87
CA ASP A 109 18.22 -6.07 24.01
C ASP A 109 17.80 -6.75 22.71
N ILE A 110 18.02 -6.09 21.57
CA ILE A 110 17.71 -6.64 20.23
C ILE A 110 18.58 -7.87 19.95
N ILE A 111 19.88 -7.80 20.25
CA ILE A 111 20.80 -8.93 20.07
C ILE A 111 20.40 -10.09 20.98
N LYS A 112 20.07 -9.81 22.24
CA LYS A 112 19.59 -10.83 23.18
C LYS A 112 18.31 -11.49 22.68
N LEU A 113 17.33 -10.71 22.23
CA LEU A 113 16.08 -11.25 21.67
C LEU A 113 16.33 -12.14 20.46
N LYS A 114 17.22 -11.74 19.54
CA LYS A 114 17.61 -12.57 18.38
C LYS A 114 18.27 -13.87 18.80
N THR A 115 19.08 -13.82 19.84
CA THR A 115 19.77 -15.00 20.37
C THR A 115 18.76 -15.96 21.00
N GLU A 116 17.83 -15.46 21.81
CA GLU A 116 16.74 -16.25 22.40
C GLU A 116 15.82 -16.87 21.33
N VAL A 117 15.44 -16.13 20.29
CA VAL A 117 14.65 -16.66 19.17
C VAL A 117 15.38 -17.79 18.46
N THR A 118 16.67 -17.63 18.17
CA THR A 118 17.44 -18.69 17.49
C THR A 118 17.69 -19.92 18.38
N GLU A 119 17.77 -19.74 19.71
CA GLU A 119 17.83 -20.86 20.65
C GLU A 119 16.51 -21.61 20.73
N LEU A 120 15.38 -20.90 20.80
CA LEU A 120 14.04 -21.48 20.77
C LEU A 120 13.75 -22.21 19.45
N GLU A 121 14.18 -21.68 18.30
CA GLU A 121 14.09 -22.38 17.02
C GLU A 121 14.89 -23.68 17.00
N LYS A 122 16.12 -23.67 17.54
CA LYS A 122 16.95 -24.87 17.66
C LYS A 122 16.36 -25.87 18.63
N GLU A 123 15.77 -25.41 19.73
CA GLU A 123 15.09 -26.25 20.70
C GLU A 123 13.83 -26.88 20.09
N LEU A 124 13.05 -26.11 19.33
CA LEU A 124 11.90 -26.61 18.59
C LEU A 124 12.31 -27.65 17.55
N LEU A 125 13.39 -27.43 16.80
CA LEU A 125 13.93 -28.40 15.85
C LEU A 125 14.52 -29.65 16.53
N ARG A 126 15.05 -29.53 17.75
CA ARG A 126 15.54 -30.67 18.54
C ARG A 126 14.42 -31.47 19.21
N ASN A 127 13.35 -30.79 19.62
CA ASN A 127 12.18 -31.36 20.27
C ASN A 127 11.08 -31.75 19.28
N LEU A 128 11.24 -31.40 18.00
CA LEU A 128 10.53 -32.07 16.91
C LEU A 128 10.83 -33.56 17.05
N PRO A 129 9.83 -34.39 17.35
CA PRO A 129 10.09 -35.77 17.64
C PRO A 129 10.77 -36.39 16.43
N LYS A 130 11.87 -37.12 16.66
CA LYS A 130 12.46 -38.06 15.69
C LYS A 130 11.49 -39.22 15.34
N SER A 131 10.18 -39.02 15.51
CA SER A 131 9.11 -39.94 15.10
C SER A 131 8.60 -39.60 13.70
N ILE A 132 9.54 -39.27 12.81
CA ILE A 132 9.43 -39.74 11.45
C ILE A 132 10.69 -40.58 11.23
N GLU A 133 10.79 -41.69 11.98
CA GLU A 133 11.14 -42.92 11.27
C GLU A 133 10.11 -42.96 10.14
N VAL A 134 10.54 -42.60 8.95
CA VAL A 134 9.76 -42.80 7.74
C VAL A 134 9.60 -44.31 7.69
N ASP A 135 8.53 -44.79 8.32
CA ASP A 135 8.08 -46.16 8.22
C ASP A 135 8.10 -46.48 6.72
N GLU A 136 8.66 -47.64 6.34
CA GLU A 136 8.73 -48.03 4.94
C GLU A 136 7.35 -47.92 4.26
N ASN A 137 6.28 -48.04 5.06
CA ASN A 137 4.92 -47.76 4.62
C ASN A 137 4.64 -46.30 4.26
N HIS A 138 5.11 -45.31 5.04
CA HIS A 138 4.93 -43.90 4.70
C HIS A 138 5.69 -43.52 3.42
N LYS A 139 6.88 -44.09 3.21
CA LYS A 139 7.62 -43.92 1.95
C LYS A 139 6.88 -44.55 0.78
N LYS A 140 6.36 -45.77 0.92
CA LYS A 140 5.55 -46.43 -0.13
C LYS A 140 4.28 -45.64 -0.47
N VAL A 141 3.62 -45.05 0.53
CA VAL A 141 2.44 -44.21 0.32
C VAL A 141 2.82 -42.95 -0.47
N MET A 142 3.93 -42.29 -0.12
CA MET A 142 4.39 -41.10 -0.84
C MET A 142 4.88 -41.41 -2.26
N ASP A 143 5.65 -42.49 -2.46
CA ASP A 143 6.09 -42.94 -3.78
C ASP A 143 4.88 -43.29 -4.67
N PHE A 144 3.82 -43.91 -4.10
CA PHE A 144 2.56 -44.17 -4.81
C PHE A 144 1.84 -42.88 -5.22
N TYR A 145 1.75 -41.89 -4.32
CA TYR A 145 1.15 -40.59 -4.64
C TYR A 145 1.92 -39.86 -5.74
N GLU A 146 3.24 -39.91 -5.71
CA GLU A 146 4.09 -39.24 -6.71
C GLU A 146 3.95 -39.88 -8.10
N ASP A 147 3.89 -41.21 -8.19
CA ASP A 147 3.60 -41.95 -9.44
C ASP A 147 2.19 -41.62 -9.97
N HIS A 148 1.19 -41.54 -9.08
CA HIS A 148 -0.19 -41.22 -9.47
C HIS A 148 -0.30 -39.79 -10.00
N VAL A 149 0.32 -38.84 -9.32
CA VAL A 149 0.39 -37.44 -9.73
C VAL A 149 1.10 -37.32 -11.08
N GLN A 150 2.26 -37.94 -11.27
CA GLN A 150 2.97 -37.93 -12.55
C GLN A 150 2.14 -38.55 -13.68
N TYR A 151 1.39 -39.62 -13.44
CA TYR A 151 0.49 -40.21 -14.44
C TYR A 151 -0.58 -39.21 -14.92
N TYR A 152 -1.24 -38.50 -13.99
CA TYR A 152 -2.25 -37.49 -14.34
C TYR A 152 -1.67 -36.29 -15.09
N PHE A 153 -0.44 -35.88 -14.75
CA PHE A 153 0.23 -34.76 -15.41
C PHE A 153 0.98 -35.15 -16.70
N SER A 154 1.18 -36.45 -16.97
CA SER A 154 1.84 -36.95 -18.19
C SER A 154 0.86 -37.44 -19.26
N ASN A 155 -0.38 -37.78 -18.88
CA ASN A 155 -1.41 -38.29 -19.80
C ASN A 155 -2.57 -37.31 -20.03
N GLU A 156 -2.27 -36.05 -20.38
CA GLU A 156 -3.28 -35.12 -20.91
C GLU A 156 -3.83 -35.55 -22.29
N ASN A 157 -3.30 -36.61 -22.91
CA ASN A 157 -3.80 -37.16 -24.16
C ASN A 157 -3.85 -38.69 -24.10
N GLU A 158 -4.91 -39.28 -23.56
CA GLU A 158 -5.58 -40.47 -24.13
C GLU A 158 -6.77 -40.91 -23.25
N THR A 159 -7.95 -40.87 -23.84
CA THR A 159 -9.19 -41.42 -23.29
C THR A 159 -9.17 -42.94 -23.40
N GLU A 160 -8.96 -43.66 -22.29
CA GLU A 160 -9.62 -44.94 -21.97
C GLU A 160 -9.13 -45.49 -20.63
N THR A 161 -10.05 -45.87 -19.73
CA THR A 161 -9.78 -46.32 -18.36
C THR A 161 -10.14 -47.79 -18.13
N PRO A 162 -9.20 -48.74 -18.29
CA PRO A 162 -9.35 -50.10 -17.77
C PRO A 162 -8.52 -50.37 -16.50
N HIS A 163 -7.46 -49.61 -16.23
CA HIS A 163 -6.48 -49.94 -15.19
C HIS A 163 -6.80 -49.44 -13.76
N LEU A 164 -7.80 -48.57 -13.58
CA LEU A 164 -8.14 -47.99 -12.27
C LEU A 164 -8.74 -49.01 -11.27
N LYS A 165 -9.40 -50.07 -11.75
CA LYS A 165 -10.06 -51.05 -10.85
C LYS A 165 -9.09 -51.91 -10.04
N GLY A 166 -7.86 -52.13 -10.53
CA GLY A 166 -6.85 -52.87 -9.77
C GLY A 166 -6.22 -52.02 -8.67
N ILE A 167 -5.94 -50.76 -9.02
CA ILE A 167 -5.20 -49.80 -8.19
C ILE A 167 -6.02 -49.37 -6.97
N GLU A 168 -7.33 -49.16 -7.12
CA GLU A 168 -8.22 -48.86 -5.98
C GLU A 168 -8.26 -50.01 -4.96
N SER A 169 -8.21 -51.27 -5.42
CA SER A 169 -8.24 -52.43 -4.52
C SER A 169 -6.95 -52.59 -3.70
N ASP A 170 -5.80 -52.24 -4.30
CA ASP A 170 -4.50 -52.29 -3.63
C ASP A 170 -4.32 -51.10 -2.67
N PHE A 171 -4.87 -49.93 -3.00
CA PHE A 171 -4.91 -48.76 -2.10
C PHE A 171 -5.79 -49.02 -0.87
N ILE A 172 -6.97 -49.62 -1.05
CA ILE A 172 -7.86 -49.97 0.07
C ILE A 172 -7.19 -51.01 0.99
N LYS A 173 -6.48 -52.00 0.43
CA LYS A 173 -5.71 -52.97 1.25
C LYS A 173 -4.57 -52.32 2.03
N THR A 174 -3.76 -51.49 1.39
CA THR A 174 -2.63 -50.84 2.06
C THR A 174 -3.06 -49.84 3.12
N THR A 175 -4.21 -49.18 2.93
CA THR A 175 -4.80 -48.30 3.95
C THR A 175 -5.43 -49.10 5.10
N ASP A 176 -6.16 -50.19 4.83
CA ASP A 176 -6.73 -51.04 5.88
C ASP A 176 -5.66 -51.72 6.76
N ASP A 177 -4.50 -52.08 6.19
CA ASP A 177 -3.35 -52.62 6.94
C ASP A 177 -2.61 -51.53 7.74
N TYR A 178 -2.72 -50.25 7.36
CA TYR A 178 -2.12 -49.12 8.09
C TYR A 178 -2.91 -48.71 9.35
N PHE A 179 -4.22 -48.99 9.39
CA PHE A 179 -5.12 -48.59 10.46
C PHE A 179 -5.50 -49.72 11.45
N LYS A 180 -4.82 -50.87 11.39
CA LYS A 180 -4.92 -51.97 12.38
C LYS A 180 -3.68 -52.07 13.24
#